data_AF-A0A7R9FTS9-F1
#
_entry.id   AF-A0A7R9FTS9-F1
#
_cell.length_a   1.000
_cell.length_b   1.000
_cell.length_c   1.000
_cell.angle_alpha   90.00
_cell.angle_beta   90.00
_cell.angle_gamma   90.00
#
_symmetry.space_group_name_H-M   'P 1'
#
loop_
_entity.id
_entity.type
_entity.pdbx_description
1 polymer ?
#
loop_
_entity_poly.entity_id
_entity_poly.type
_entity_poly.pdbx_seq_one_letter_code
_entity_poly.pdbx_strand_id
1 'polypeptide(L)'
;VMQTDPKANTAKVVGRGEHKRINTALVGHVNIGDWLLIFMNDAREILSPQRAQEIDATLNMVEAAMQGQVEQRLVNDFAAQWLDESNIDAFVNADGDHVLFLMGDTHRFAQGLDVAVVLPELQSMHPQRFDIGVVRKEAEDAIAKRFASRSWPALIFVRQVISELGIGSQAAEGLDYTPMPKGMQTYHAPVLPEPEEAASCQAAKAALTAVLLILQTQATSNGAAYTAQSKVHLNDLDTLNLALINQVLGEGEVAATVSASENTIGVHVQESVFTGVWRVLDYTQEGTLQDYIEIGPIPRILREVALIDAQTKNHSRASAAELPQRFLGSVGPLLTEIHEKSSYAQSLAEEAITTTTTPFSHTINLSLLPLGIEDISYLDHSLGTGRVTILSRGYGNCRITNTLTPETWRLVYYNSQDIVILNAVEITKVPEVACAAIQDLEDSAERLAEVLAWLGQDE
;
A
#
# COMPACT_ATOMS: atom_id res chain seq x y z
N VAL A 1 8.73 5.43 -21.12
CA VAL A 1 9.95 4.63 -20.82
C VAL A 1 11.17 5.30 -21.43
N MET A 2 12.27 5.43 -20.71
CA MET A 2 13.51 6.07 -21.19
C MET A 2 14.60 5.07 -21.59
N GLN A 3 14.71 3.97 -20.85
CA GLN A 3 15.71 2.93 -21.08
C GLN A 3 15.09 1.58 -20.69
N THR A 4 15.38 0.55 -21.46
CA THR A 4 14.94 -0.82 -21.16
C THR A 4 16.16 -1.70 -20.91
N ASP A 5 16.01 -2.66 -20.00
CA ASP A 5 16.96 -3.71 -19.71
C ASP A 5 16.21 -5.05 -19.80
N PRO A 6 16.09 -5.62 -21.03
CA PRO A 6 15.31 -6.82 -21.27
C PRO A 6 15.82 -8.04 -20.51
N LYS A 7 17.12 -8.10 -20.20
CA LYS A 7 17.72 -9.22 -19.45
C LYS A 7 17.33 -9.19 -17.98
N ALA A 8 17.15 -8.01 -17.42
CA ALA A 8 16.75 -7.82 -16.03
C ALA A 8 15.23 -7.61 -15.88
N ASN A 9 14.45 -7.71 -16.96
CA ASN A 9 13.02 -7.37 -16.98
C ASN A 9 12.73 -6.05 -16.26
N THR A 10 13.53 -5.02 -16.52
CA THR A 10 13.36 -3.70 -15.89
C THR A 10 13.47 -2.57 -16.90
N ALA A 11 12.81 -1.46 -16.62
CA ALA A 11 12.88 -0.24 -17.40
C ALA A 11 13.11 0.97 -16.49
N LYS A 12 13.93 1.93 -16.95
CA LYS A 12 13.94 3.28 -16.37
C LYS A 12 12.83 4.07 -17.01
N VAL A 13 11.96 4.63 -16.18
CA VAL A 13 10.83 5.45 -16.61
C VAL A 13 10.97 6.86 -16.06
N VAL A 14 10.34 7.79 -16.75
CA VAL A 14 10.07 9.14 -16.27
C VAL A 14 8.56 9.35 -16.36
N GLY A 15 7.98 9.88 -15.29
CA GLY A 15 6.54 10.15 -15.22
C GLY A 15 6.25 11.06 -14.04
N ARG A 16 5.37 12.05 -14.23
CA ARG A 16 4.95 13.01 -13.19
C ARG A 16 6.12 13.63 -12.40
N GLY A 17 7.22 13.98 -13.08
CA GLY A 17 8.40 14.64 -12.49
C GLY A 17 9.42 13.70 -11.82
N GLU A 18 9.14 12.40 -11.74
CA GLU A 18 10.02 11.42 -11.08
C GLU A 18 10.71 10.48 -12.06
N HIS A 19 11.91 10.04 -11.68
CA HIS A 19 12.66 8.99 -12.36
C HIS A 19 12.65 7.74 -11.49
N LYS A 20 12.13 6.63 -12.01
CA LYS A 20 12.06 5.35 -11.29
C LYS A 20 12.57 4.20 -12.15
N ARG A 21 13.14 3.17 -11.49
CA ARG A 21 13.41 1.88 -12.12
C ARG A 21 12.23 0.96 -11.78
N ILE A 22 11.62 0.41 -12.82
CA ILE A 22 10.37 -0.33 -12.78
C ILE A 22 10.60 -1.74 -13.30
N ASN A 23 10.00 -2.73 -12.66
CA ASN A 23 9.95 -4.10 -13.13
C ASN A 23 8.91 -4.24 -14.24
N THR A 24 9.27 -4.85 -15.37
CA THR A 24 8.41 -5.02 -16.54
C THR A 24 8.02 -6.46 -16.81
N ALA A 25 8.35 -7.41 -15.93
CA ALA A 25 8.10 -8.83 -16.13
C ALA A 25 6.60 -9.18 -16.30
N LEU A 26 5.70 -8.40 -15.67
CA LEU A 26 4.26 -8.62 -15.76
C LEU A 26 3.64 -8.19 -17.11
N VAL A 27 4.32 -7.31 -17.86
CA VAL A 27 3.80 -6.74 -19.12
C VAL A 27 4.54 -7.22 -20.36
N GLY A 28 5.53 -8.09 -20.20
CA GLY A 28 6.32 -8.63 -21.31
C GLY A 28 7.29 -7.61 -21.90
N HIS A 29 7.39 -7.59 -23.24
CA HIS A 29 8.39 -6.77 -23.94
C HIS A 29 7.99 -5.28 -23.96
N VAL A 30 8.84 -4.43 -23.37
CA VAL A 30 8.65 -2.98 -23.34
C VAL A 30 9.67 -2.29 -24.23
N ASN A 31 9.23 -1.28 -24.99
CA ASN A 31 10.04 -0.44 -25.85
C ASN A 31 10.33 0.94 -25.23
N ILE A 32 11.42 1.57 -25.67
CA ILE A 32 11.67 2.98 -25.36
C ILE A 32 10.55 3.82 -25.99
N GLY A 33 9.98 4.73 -25.21
CA GLY A 33 8.81 5.53 -25.62
C GLY A 33 7.47 5.00 -25.13
N ASP A 34 7.39 3.73 -24.68
CA ASP A 34 6.13 3.17 -24.18
C ASP A 34 5.66 3.87 -22.90
N TRP A 35 4.35 3.98 -22.75
CA TRP A 35 3.71 4.44 -21.53
C TRP A 35 3.39 3.23 -20.66
N LEU A 36 3.73 3.29 -19.38
CA LEU A 36 3.48 2.19 -18.44
C LEU A 36 2.55 2.68 -17.34
N LEU A 37 1.51 1.92 -17.06
CA LEU A 37 0.79 2.03 -15.79
C LEU A 37 1.63 1.31 -14.73
N ILE A 38 1.96 1.98 -13.63
CA ILE A 38 2.91 1.47 -12.63
C ILE A 38 2.20 1.36 -11.28
N PHE A 39 2.38 0.23 -10.60
CA PHE A 39 1.89 0.01 -9.25
C PHE A 39 2.91 -0.82 -8.44
N MET A 40 3.28 -0.32 -7.26
CA MET A 40 4.34 -0.90 -6.39
C MET A 40 5.68 -1.17 -7.10
N ASN A 41 6.09 -0.26 -7.99
CA ASN A 41 7.29 -0.40 -8.83
C ASN A 41 7.23 -1.51 -9.89
N ASP A 42 6.08 -2.13 -10.10
CA ASP A 42 5.82 -3.04 -11.22
C ASP A 42 5.01 -2.33 -12.30
N ALA A 43 5.38 -2.55 -13.56
CA ALA A 43 4.56 -2.18 -14.71
C ALA A 43 3.39 -3.16 -14.81
N ARG A 44 2.20 -2.61 -14.94
CA ARG A 44 0.89 -3.29 -14.91
C ARG A 44 0.27 -3.40 -16.29
N GLU A 45 0.42 -2.33 -17.06
CA GLU A 45 -0.11 -2.26 -18.41
C GLU A 45 0.82 -1.40 -19.28
N ILE A 46 1.00 -1.79 -20.54
CA ILE A 46 1.55 -0.90 -21.56
C ILE A 46 0.39 -0.09 -22.13
N LEU A 47 0.37 1.20 -21.84
CA LEU A 47 -0.69 2.12 -22.24
C LEU A 47 -0.47 2.68 -23.64
N SER A 48 -1.56 2.94 -24.35
CA SER A 48 -1.51 3.80 -25.53
C SER A 48 -1.19 5.25 -25.12
N PRO A 49 -0.52 6.05 -25.98
CA PRO A 49 -0.23 7.46 -25.66
C PRO A 49 -1.49 8.27 -25.33
N GLN A 50 -2.61 7.97 -26.00
CA GLN A 50 -3.88 8.65 -25.73
C GLN A 50 -4.43 8.29 -24.34
N ARG A 51 -4.47 6.99 -24.00
CA ARG A 51 -4.96 6.54 -22.69
C ARG A 51 -4.08 7.06 -21.55
N ALA A 52 -2.76 7.12 -21.77
CA ALA A 52 -1.83 7.72 -20.81
C ALA A 52 -2.15 9.20 -20.56
N GLN A 53 -2.41 9.98 -21.61
CA GLN A 53 -2.82 11.38 -21.49
C GLN A 53 -4.17 11.55 -20.78
N GLU A 54 -5.16 10.70 -21.06
CA GLU A 54 -6.46 10.71 -20.40
C GLU A 54 -6.34 10.40 -18.90
N ILE A 55 -5.53 9.41 -18.53
CA ILE A 55 -5.24 9.06 -17.14
C ILE A 55 -4.53 10.24 -16.46
N ASP A 56 -3.47 10.79 -17.07
CA ASP A 56 -2.75 11.92 -16.49
C ASP A 56 -3.64 13.16 -16.31
N ALA A 57 -4.50 13.47 -17.29
CA ALA A 57 -5.46 14.56 -17.18
C ALA A 57 -6.46 14.33 -16.04
N THR A 58 -6.96 13.10 -15.90
CA THR A 58 -7.88 12.73 -14.81
C THR A 58 -7.20 12.84 -13.45
N LEU A 59 -5.98 12.32 -13.32
CA LEU A 59 -5.18 12.43 -12.10
C LEU A 59 -4.92 13.90 -11.75
N ASN A 60 -4.62 14.75 -12.73
CA ASN A 60 -4.41 16.18 -12.49
C ASN A 60 -5.69 16.88 -12.03
N MET A 61 -6.86 16.49 -12.57
CA MET A 61 -8.15 17.03 -12.11
C MET A 61 -8.47 16.60 -10.67
N VAL A 62 -8.21 15.34 -10.32
CA VAL A 62 -8.38 14.84 -8.95
C VAL A 62 -7.43 15.56 -7.99
N GLU A 63 -6.16 15.70 -8.36
CA GLU A 63 -5.15 16.39 -7.56
C GLU A 63 -5.53 17.86 -7.34
N ALA A 64 -5.99 18.56 -8.37
CA ALA A 64 -6.48 19.94 -8.28
C ALA A 64 -7.74 20.06 -7.42
N ALA A 65 -8.67 19.09 -7.51
CA ALA A 65 -9.86 19.06 -6.66
C ALA A 65 -9.50 18.81 -5.19
N MET A 66 -8.57 17.88 -4.92
CA MET A 66 -8.06 17.61 -3.57
C MET A 66 -7.34 18.83 -2.99
N GLN A 67 -6.52 19.54 -3.76
CA GLN A 67 -5.90 20.80 -3.34
C GLN A 67 -6.95 21.82 -2.91
N GLY A 68 -7.92 22.11 -3.77
CA GLY A 68 -8.97 23.08 -3.47
C GLY A 68 -9.81 22.69 -2.25
N GLN A 69 -10.07 21.39 -2.06
CA GLN A 69 -10.74 20.89 -0.87
C GLN A 69 -9.90 21.07 0.39
N VAL A 70 -8.60 20.78 0.34
CA VAL A 70 -7.70 20.86 1.49
C VAL A 70 -7.50 22.32 1.92
N GLU A 71 -7.29 23.25 0.98
CA GLU A 71 -7.21 24.68 1.30
C GLU A 71 -8.53 25.24 1.85
N GLN A 72 -9.67 24.83 1.28
CA GLN A 72 -10.99 25.20 1.81
C GLN A 72 -11.23 24.64 3.20
N ARG A 73 -10.80 23.41 3.46
CA ARG A 73 -10.90 22.75 4.76
C ARG A 73 -10.09 23.49 5.83
N LEU A 74 -8.87 23.91 5.51
CA LEU A 74 -8.06 24.78 6.39
C LEU A 74 -8.83 26.03 6.82
N VAL A 75 -9.50 26.68 5.87
CA VAL A 75 -10.22 27.93 6.14
C VAL A 75 -11.55 27.71 6.87
N ASN A 76 -12.32 26.71 6.46
CA ASN A 76 -13.66 26.48 6.99
C ASN A 76 -13.64 25.80 8.37
N ASP A 77 -12.76 24.81 8.55
CA ASP A 77 -12.81 23.91 9.71
C ASP A 77 -11.74 24.25 10.75
N PHE A 78 -10.66 24.92 10.34
CA PHE A 78 -9.51 25.22 11.20
C PHE A 78 -9.20 26.71 11.34
N ALA A 79 -10.21 27.55 11.08
CA ALA A 79 -10.14 29.00 11.23
C ALA A 79 -8.97 29.68 10.49
N ALA A 80 -8.40 29.04 9.46
CA ALA A 80 -7.38 29.67 8.65
C ALA A 80 -7.97 30.83 7.83
N GLN A 81 -7.16 31.84 7.54
CA GLN A 81 -7.60 32.98 6.74
C GLN A 81 -7.02 32.92 5.32
N TRP A 82 -7.86 33.20 4.32
CA TRP A 82 -7.36 33.41 2.96
C TRP A 82 -6.53 34.68 2.86
N LEU A 83 -5.32 34.56 2.33
CA LEU A 83 -4.39 35.66 2.18
C LEU A 83 -4.11 35.99 0.71
N ASP A 84 -4.06 37.29 0.43
CA ASP A 84 -3.68 37.88 -0.84
C ASP A 84 -2.85 39.15 -0.59
N GLU A 85 -2.42 39.80 -1.67
CA GLU A 85 -1.59 41.02 -1.57
C GLU A 85 -2.26 42.18 -0.81
N SER A 86 -3.59 42.18 -0.66
CA SER A 86 -4.34 43.27 -0.03
C SER A 86 -4.49 43.11 1.48
N ASN A 87 -4.49 41.87 1.99
CA ASN A 87 -4.77 41.58 3.40
C ASN A 87 -3.57 40.97 4.17
N ILE A 88 -2.51 40.56 3.47
CA ILE A 88 -1.28 39.99 4.04
C ILE A 88 -0.68 40.92 5.11
N ASP A 89 -0.71 42.24 4.89
CA ASP A 89 -0.18 43.24 5.81
C ASP A 89 -0.99 43.33 7.11
N ALA A 90 -2.32 43.24 7.01
CA ALA A 90 -3.17 43.27 8.19
C ALA A 90 -2.99 42.00 9.04
N PHE A 91 -2.86 40.85 8.37
CA PHE A 91 -2.66 39.56 9.04
C PHE A 91 -1.31 39.49 9.76
N VAL A 92 -0.22 39.81 9.07
CA VAL A 92 1.14 39.71 9.64
C VAL A 92 1.40 40.75 10.74
N ASN A 93 0.69 41.87 10.72
CA ASN A 93 0.80 42.91 11.75
C ASN A 93 -0.20 42.74 12.91
N ALA A 94 -1.07 41.71 12.89
CA ALA A 94 -1.94 41.41 14.01
C ALA A 94 -1.14 40.88 15.22
N ASP A 95 -1.65 41.07 16.43
CA ASP A 95 -1.01 40.57 17.65
C ASP A 95 -1.02 39.03 17.63
N GLY A 96 0.16 38.40 17.84
CA GLY A 96 0.31 36.94 17.86
C GLY A 96 1.48 36.42 17.01
N ASP A 97 1.66 35.10 17.03
CA ASP A 97 2.50 34.41 16.03
C ASP A 97 1.60 34.04 14.83
N HIS A 98 2.12 34.16 13.62
CA HIS A 98 1.39 33.94 12.37
C HIS A 98 2.16 33.00 11.47
N VAL A 99 1.47 32.07 10.82
CA VAL A 99 2.06 31.13 9.85
C VAL A 99 1.42 31.35 8.51
N LEU A 100 2.22 31.78 7.53
CA LEU A 100 1.80 31.86 6.13
C LEU A 100 2.13 30.53 5.47
N PHE A 101 1.10 29.89 4.91
CA PHE A 101 1.23 28.67 4.16
C PHE A 101 1.18 28.96 2.66
N LEU A 102 2.29 28.64 2.00
CA LEU A 102 2.47 28.66 0.56
C LEU A 102 2.53 27.20 0.09
N MET A 103 1.47 26.72 -0.54
CA MET A 103 1.35 25.34 -1.02
C MET A 103 2.23 25.11 -2.25
N GLY A 104 2.27 26.07 -3.17
CA GLY A 104 2.98 25.94 -4.45
C GLY A 104 2.34 24.91 -5.39
N ASP A 105 3.00 24.68 -6.53
CA ASP A 105 2.53 23.71 -7.53
C ASP A 105 2.76 22.26 -7.04
N THR A 106 1.69 21.57 -6.64
CA THR A 106 1.78 20.19 -6.10
C THR A 106 2.30 19.19 -7.12
N HIS A 107 2.16 19.46 -8.43
CA HIS A 107 2.73 18.59 -9.46
C HIS A 107 4.27 18.61 -9.44
N ARG A 108 4.87 19.69 -8.93
CA ARG A 108 6.32 19.80 -8.73
C ARG A 108 6.72 19.49 -7.29
N PHE A 109 5.81 19.69 -6.33
CA PHE A 109 6.06 19.57 -4.90
C PHE A 109 4.88 18.89 -4.18
N ALA A 110 4.81 17.55 -4.27
CA ALA A 110 3.75 16.75 -3.67
C ALA A 110 3.60 16.94 -2.14
N GLN A 111 4.64 17.46 -1.47
CA GLN A 111 4.66 17.69 -0.02
C GLN A 111 3.70 18.80 0.44
N GLY A 112 3.19 19.64 -0.46
CA GLY A 112 2.25 20.71 -0.10
C GLY A 112 0.97 20.19 0.57
N LEU A 113 0.45 19.06 0.09
CA LEU A 113 -0.73 18.42 0.68
C LEU A 113 -0.45 17.88 2.09
N ASP A 114 0.72 17.28 2.30
CA ASP A 114 1.12 16.77 3.62
C ASP A 114 1.20 17.91 4.65
N VAL A 115 1.80 19.04 4.27
CA VAL A 115 1.91 20.21 5.13
C VAL A 115 0.53 20.78 5.49
N ALA A 116 -0.38 20.82 4.53
CA ALA A 116 -1.73 21.30 4.75
C ALA A 116 -2.55 20.41 5.70
N VAL A 117 -2.31 19.10 5.71
CA VAL A 117 -2.92 18.18 6.69
C VAL A 117 -2.30 18.33 8.07
N VAL A 118 -0.99 18.59 8.15
CA VAL A 118 -0.25 18.70 9.41
C VAL A 118 -0.45 20.05 10.12
N LEU A 119 -0.70 21.13 9.39
CA LEU A 119 -0.85 22.48 9.96
C LEU A 119 -1.95 22.58 11.04
N PRO A 120 -3.17 22.06 10.83
CA PRO A 120 -4.20 22.00 11.85
C PRO A 120 -3.79 21.19 13.08
N GLU A 121 -3.08 20.08 12.88
CA GLU A 121 -2.58 19.25 13.98
C GLU A 121 -1.52 20.01 14.80
N LEU A 122 -0.67 20.80 14.15
CA LEU A 122 0.27 21.68 14.86
C LEU A 122 -0.46 22.78 15.66
N GLN A 123 -1.54 23.34 15.11
CA GLN A 123 -2.35 24.35 15.79
C GLN A 123 -3.14 23.74 16.97
N SER A 124 -3.65 22.52 16.83
CA SER A 124 -4.37 21.80 17.90
C SER A 124 -3.45 21.40 19.06
N MET A 125 -2.19 21.04 18.78
CA MET A 125 -1.16 20.76 19.78
C MET A 125 -0.66 22.01 20.51
N HIS A 126 -0.83 23.19 19.90
CA HIS A 126 -0.44 24.48 20.48
C HIS A 126 -1.58 25.51 20.38
N PRO A 127 -2.69 25.32 21.13
CA PRO A 127 -3.84 26.20 21.05
C PRO A 127 -3.48 27.66 21.33
N GLN A 128 -3.97 28.59 20.50
CA GLN A 128 -3.72 30.04 20.57
C GLN A 128 -2.25 30.46 20.44
N ARG A 129 -1.36 29.57 19.97
CA ARG A 129 0.05 29.93 19.77
C ARG A 129 0.26 30.66 18.45
N PHE A 130 -0.43 30.26 17.38
CA PHE A 130 -0.33 30.92 16.09
C PHE A 130 -1.60 30.80 15.23
N ASP A 131 -1.81 31.79 14.37
CA ASP A 131 -2.86 31.79 13.35
C ASP A 131 -2.33 31.30 12.00
N ILE A 132 -3.20 30.66 11.20
CA ILE A 132 -2.85 30.11 9.90
C ILE A 132 -3.40 31.01 8.79
N GLY A 133 -2.53 31.43 7.90
CA GLY A 133 -2.85 32.17 6.69
C GLY A 133 -2.58 31.34 5.44
N VAL A 134 -3.63 30.93 4.72
CA VAL A 134 -3.50 30.20 3.45
C VAL A 134 -3.40 31.20 2.31
N VAL A 135 -2.26 31.25 1.64
CA VAL A 135 -2.04 32.20 0.55
C VAL A 135 -2.73 31.70 -0.72
N ARG A 136 -3.53 32.56 -1.35
CA ARG A 136 -4.17 32.24 -2.63
C ARG A 136 -3.12 32.01 -3.71
N LYS A 137 -3.37 31.01 -4.56
CA LYS A 137 -2.49 30.61 -5.67
C LYS A 137 -1.99 31.79 -6.52
N GLU A 138 -2.86 32.77 -6.80
CA GLU A 138 -2.49 33.93 -7.62
C GLU A 138 -1.50 34.89 -6.92
N ALA A 139 -1.43 34.85 -5.60
CA ALA A 139 -0.61 35.74 -4.77
C ALA A 139 0.66 35.05 -4.21
N GLU A 140 0.79 33.73 -4.35
CA GLU A 140 1.89 32.95 -3.77
C GLU A 140 3.27 33.44 -4.23
N ASP A 141 3.48 33.66 -5.54
CA ASP A 141 4.77 34.11 -6.08
C ASP A 141 5.16 35.51 -5.57
N ALA A 142 4.19 36.43 -5.52
CA ALA A 142 4.41 37.79 -5.04
C ALA A 142 4.76 37.82 -3.54
N ILE A 143 4.04 37.03 -2.74
CA ILE A 143 4.25 36.91 -1.29
C ILE A 143 5.54 36.15 -0.98
N ALA A 144 5.84 35.04 -1.66
CA ALA A 144 7.10 34.31 -1.49
C ALA A 144 8.32 35.23 -1.75
N LYS A 145 8.26 36.03 -2.82
CA LYS A 145 9.30 37.03 -3.13
C LYS A 145 9.43 38.10 -2.04
N ARG A 146 8.31 38.56 -1.50
CA ARG A 146 8.25 39.58 -0.44
C ARG A 146 8.92 39.12 0.86
N PHE A 147 8.71 37.86 1.24
CA PHE A 147 9.33 37.27 2.44
C PHE A 147 10.67 36.57 2.14
N ALA A 148 11.23 36.77 0.95
CA ALA A 148 12.48 36.17 0.48
C ALA A 148 12.51 34.63 0.57
N SER A 149 11.34 33.97 0.51
CA SER A 149 11.25 32.52 0.43
C SER A 149 11.65 32.04 -0.97
N ARG A 150 12.45 30.98 -1.03
CA ARG A 150 12.94 30.35 -2.27
C ARG A 150 12.63 28.86 -2.34
N SER A 151 11.89 28.34 -1.36
CA SER A 151 11.57 26.92 -1.20
C SER A 151 10.07 26.72 -1.34
N TRP A 152 9.66 25.57 -1.90
CA TRP A 152 8.26 25.18 -2.10
C TRP A 152 8.07 23.71 -1.67
N PRO A 153 6.95 23.37 -0.99
CA PRO A 153 6.05 24.28 -0.28
C PRO A 153 6.80 25.06 0.82
N ALA A 154 6.22 26.16 1.32
CA ALA A 154 6.83 26.96 2.39
C ALA A 154 5.86 27.31 3.52
N LEU A 155 6.41 27.28 4.74
CA LEU A 155 5.83 27.85 5.94
C LEU A 155 6.66 29.06 6.38
N ILE A 156 6.05 30.23 6.37
CA ILE A 156 6.71 31.46 6.83
C ILE A 156 6.13 31.81 8.19
N PHE A 157 6.96 31.70 9.23
CA PHE A 157 6.60 32.09 10.59
C PHE A 157 6.92 33.57 10.81
N VAL A 158 5.92 34.33 11.22
CA VAL A 158 6.07 35.73 11.63
C VAL A 158 5.64 35.87 13.07
N ARG A 159 6.40 36.61 13.88
CA ARG A 159 6.18 36.73 15.33
C ARG A 159 6.16 38.18 15.76
N GLN A 160 5.05 38.62 16.34
CA GLN A 160 4.92 39.90 17.06
C GLN A 160 5.18 39.67 18.56
N VAL A 161 6.09 40.44 19.15
CA VAL A 161 6.44 40.30 20.58
C VAL A 161 5.54 41.23 21.40
N ILE A 162 4.43 40.72 21.92
CA ILE A 162 3.72 41.33 23.06
C ILE A 162 3.32 40.24 24.06
N SER A 163 3.50 40.56 25.35
CA SER A 163 3.39 39.72 26.52
C SER A 163 1.95 39.52 27.03
N GLU A 164 1.67 38.28 27.48
CA GLU A 164 0.75 37.83 28.55
C GLU A 164 -0.37 36.83 28.19
N LEU A 165 -0.56 35.88 29.11
CA LEU A 165 -1.35 34.64 29.09
C LEU A 165 -2.88 34.84 29.15
N GLY A 166 -3.65 33.85 28.67
CA GLY A 166 -5.06 33.63 29.02
C GLY A 166 -5.56 32.24 28.63
N ILE A 167 -6.48 31.65 29.41
CA ILE A 167 -6.80 30.21 29.50
C ILE A 167 -8.23 29.93 28.98
N GLY A 168 -8.46 28.82 28.25
CA GLY A 168 -9.58 27.90 28.56
C GLY A 168 -10.66 27.56 27.52
N SER A 169 -11.07 26.27 27.59
CA SER A 169 -12.36 25.61 27.28
C SER A 169 -12.59 24.99 25.88
N GLN A 170 -12.71 23.64 25.85
CA GLN A 170 -13.25 22.85 24.74
C GLN A 170 -14.73 22.54 24.97
N ALA A 171 -15.55 22.63 23.91
CA ALA A 171 -16.89 22.08 23.84
C ALA A 171 -16.89 20.83 22.95
N ALA A 172 -17.72 19.84 23.32
CA ALA A 172 -17.87 18.57 22.63
C ALA A 172 -18.64 18.71 21.30
N GLU A 173 -18.11 18.12 20.22
CA GLU A 173 -18.76 18.08 18.91
C GLU A 173 -19.31 16.68 18.56
N GLY A 174 -20.39 16.69 17.79
CA GLY A 174 -21.22 15.53 17.47
C GLY A 174 -20.59 14.55 16.47
N LEU A 175 -21.09 13.33 16.50
CA LEU A 175 -20.68 12.21 15.63
C LEU A 175 -21.04 12.51 14.17
N ASP A 176 -20.05 12.88 13.37
CA ASP A 176 -20.16 12.95 11.92
C ASP A 176 -19.85 11.57 11.33
N TYR A 177 -20.80 10.99 10.61
CA TYR A 177 -20.65 9.65 10.03
C TYR A 177 -19.97 9.75 8.66
N THR A 178 -18.76 9.20 8.56
CA THR A 178 -18.01 9.06 7.31
C THR A 178 -18.82 8.27 6.27
N PRO A 179 -18.93 8.72 5.01
CA PRO A 179 -19.64 7.97 3.98
C PRO A 179 -18.97 6.61 3.73
N MET A 180 -19.80 5.57 3.65
CA MET A 180 -19.39 4.19 3.39
C MET A 180 -18.65 4.10 2.03
N PRO A 181 -17.52 3.38 1.94
CA PRO A 181 -16.83 3.17 0.67
C PRO A 181 -17.79 2.56 -0.36
N LYS A 182 -17.99 3.26 -1.48
CA LYS A 182 -18.77 2.76 -2.62
C LYS A 182 -17.81 2.47 -3.76
N GLY A 183 -17.68 1.20 -4.12
CA GLY A 183 -16.88 0.75 -5.25
C GLY A 183 -16.32 -0.64 -5.02
N MET A 184 -17.13 -1.67 -5.26
CA MET A 184 -16.64 -3.04 -5.37
C MET A 184 -16.06 -3.21 -6.78
N GLN A 185 -14.79 -3.60 -6.91
CA GLN A 185 -14.30 -4.18 -8.15
C GLN A 185 -14.92 -5.58 -8.24
N THR A 186 -16.10 -5.69 -8.85
CA THR A 186 -16.70 -6.99 -9.13
C THR A 186 -15.78 -7.75 -10.09
N TYR A 187 -15.73 -9.08 -10.02
CA TYR A 187 -15.00 -9.89 -11.00
C TYR A 187 -15.32 -9.42 -12.42
N HIS A 188 -14.26 -9.04 -13.15
CA HIS A 188 -14.32 -8.74 -14.57
C HIS A 188 -13.64 -9.88 -15.31
N ALA A 189 -14.41 -10.57 -16.15
CA ALA A 189 -13.86 -11.61 -17.00
C ALA A 189 -12.69 -11.04 -17.83
N PRO A 190 -11.56 -11.76 -17.90
CA PRO A 190 -10.42 -11.30 -18.67
C PRO A 190 -10.81 -11.17 -20.14
N VAL A 191 -10.21 -10.21 -20.84
CA VAL A 191 -10.38 -10.09 -22.29
C VAL A 191 -9.69 -11.30 -22.92
N LEU A 192 -10.48 -12.25 -23.43
CA LEU A 192 -9.92 -13.44 -24.08
C LEU A 192 -9.33 -13.07 -25.44
N PRO A 193 -8.19 -13.68 -25.84
CA PRO A 193 -7.60 -13.49 -27.17
C PRO A 193 -8.52 -14.04 -28.25
N GLU A 194 -8.32 -13.66 -29.52
CA GLU A 194 -9.04 -14.31 -30.61
C GLU A 194 -8.63 -15.80 -30.74
N PRO A 195 -9.53 -16.71 -31.15
CA PRO A 195 -9.26 -18.15 -31.15
C PRO A 195 -8.05 -18.55 -32.00
N GLU A 196 -7.82 -17.84 -33.12
CA GLU A 196 -6.65 -18.05 -34.00
C GLU A 196 -5.32 -17.74 -33.30
N GLU A 197 -5.28 -16.70 -32.47
CA GLU A 197 -4.09 -16.31 -31.69
C GLU A 197 -3.82 -17.34 -30.58
N ALA A 198 -4.89 -17.77 -29.90
CA ALA A 198 -4.81 -18.78 -28.85
C ALA A 198 -4.39 -20.17 -29.38
N ALA A 199 -4.79 -20.55 -30.60
CA ALA A 199 -4.50 -21.86 -31.19
C ALA A 199 -3.00 -22.18 -31.22
N SER A 200 -2.16 -21.18 -31.44
CA SER A 200 -0.70 -21.33 -31.53
C SER A 200 0.02 -21.47 -30.17
N CYS A 201 -0.66 -21.18 -29.06
CA CYS A 201 -0.09 -21.10 -27.71
C CYS A 201 -0.28 -22.40 -26.90
N GLN A 202 0.17 -23.54 -27.43
CA GLN A 202 -0.03 -24.85 -26.78
C GLN A 202 0.61 -24.94 -25.38
N ALA A 203 1.80 -24.35 -25.19
CA ALA A 203 2.51 -24.40 -23.91
C ALA A 203 1.79 -23.58 -22.82
N ALA A 204 1.21 -22.43 -23.19
CA ALA A 204 0.37 -21.64 -22.30
C ALA A 204 -0.93 -22.37 -21.93
N LYS A 205 -1.61 -23.00 -22.89
CA LYS A 205 -2.79 -23.84 -22.60
C LYS A 205 -2.45 -24.98 -21.63
N ALA A 206 -1.31 -25.64 -21.83
CA ALA A 206 -0.82 -26.69 -20.93
C ALA A 206 -0.53 -26.15 -19.51
N ALA A 207 0.12 -24.98 -19.41
CA ALA A 207 0.38 -24.34 -18.12
C ALA A 207 -0.93 -23.95 -17.39
N LEU A 208 -1.88 -23.33 -18.08
CA LEU A 208 -3.19 -22.98 -17.52
C LEU A 208 -4.00 -24.22 -17.11
N THR A 209 -3.92 -25.31 -17.89
CA THR A 209 -4.53 -26.59 -17.53
C THR A 209 -3.90 -27.18 -16.25
N ALA A 210 -2.58 -27.06 -16.09
CA ALA A 210 -1.90 -27.45 -14.87
C ALA A 210 -2.34 -26.59 -13.67
N VAL A 211 -2.51 -25.27 -13.86
CA VAL A 211 -3.07 -24.38 -12.83
C VAL A 211 -4.48 -24.83 -12.42
N LEU A 212 -5.37 -25.10 -13.38
CA LEU A 212 -6.72 -25.58 -13.09
C LEU A 212 -6.70 -26.90 -12.30
N LEU A 213 -5.86 -27.85 -12.68
CA LEU A 213 -5.76 -29.13 -11.98
C LEU A 213 -5.32 -28.96 -10.52
N ILE A 214 -4.34 -28.11 -10.27
CA ILE A 214 -3.87 -27.80 -8.91
C ILE A 214 -4.98 -27.11 -8.11
N LEU A 215 -5.67 -26.14 -8.73
CA LEU A 215 -6.74 -25.37 -8.10
C LEU A 215 -7.92 -26.27 -7.67
N GLN A 216 -8.36 -27.18 -8.56
CA GLN A 216 -9.38 -28.19 -8.25
C GLN A 216 -8.94 -29.14 -7.12
N THR A 217 -7.66 -29.51 -7.10
CA THR A 217 -7.09 -30.37 -6.04
C THR A 217 -7.10 -29.65 -4.69
N GLN A 218 -6.75 -28.36 -4.66
CA GLN A 218 -6.73 -27.58 -3.42
C GLN A 218 -8.13 -27.26 -2.90
N ALA A 219 -9.07 -26.93 -3.78
CA ALA A 219 -10.48 -26.71 -3.44
C ALA A 219 -11.09 -27.93 -2.73
N THR A 220 -10.85 -29.13 -3.25
CA THR A 220 -11.39 -30.39 -2.69
C THR A 220 -10.67 -30.89 -1.43
N SER A 221 -9.43 -30.45 -1.19
CA SER A 221 -8.61 -30.90 -0.06
C SER A 221 -8.91 -30.13 1.24
N ASN A 222 -9.98 -29.33 1.29
CA ASN A 222 -10.35 -28.50 2.45
C ASN A 222 -9.18 -27.62 2.95
N GLY A 223 -8.34 -27.14 2.02
CA GLY A 223 -7.15 -26.35 2.33
C GLY A 223 -5.99 -27.14 2.99
N ALA A 224 -5.95 -28.47 2.89
CA ALA A 224 -4.86 -29.26 3.47
C ALA A 224 -3.50 -28.89 2.84
N ALA A 225 -2.67 -28.26 3.67
CA ALA A 225 -1.24 -27.98 3.60
C ALA A 225 -0.63 -27.75 2.20
N TYR A 226 -0.13 -26.52 1.98
CA TYR A 226 0.87 -26.16 0.96
C TYR A 226 1.82 -27.31 0.61
N THR A 227 1.53 -28.04 -0.45
CA THR A 227 2.44 -29.06 -0.97
C THR A 227 3.34 -28.42 -2.02
N ALA A 228 4.53 -28.99 -2.26
CA ALA A 228 5.43 -28.57 -3.34
C ALA A 228 4.79 -28.67 -4.74
N GLN A 229 3.62 -29.31 -4.87
CA GLN A 229 2.85 -29.46 -6.10
C GLN A 229 1.98 -28.23 -6.43
N SER A 230 2.11 -27.15 -5.66
CA SER A 230 1.27 -25.95 -5.82
C SER A 230 1.85 -24.93 -6.82
N LYS A 231 2.89 -25.28 -7.58
CA LYS A 231 3.62 -24.36 -8.46
C LYS A 231 3.61 -24.80 -9.92
N VAL A 232 3.43 -23.84 -10.84
CA VAL A 232 3.58 -24.00 -12.30
C VAL A 232 4.65 -23.02 -12.78
N HIS A 233 5.78 -23.52 -13.28
CA HIS A 233 6.89 -22.69 -13.75
C HIS A 233 6.61 -22.13 -15.15
N LEU A 234 6.95 -20.86 -15.37
CA LEU A 234 6.75 -20.14 -16.62
C LEU A 234 8.07 -19.79 -17.35
N ASN A 235 9.21 -20.03 -16.70
CA ASN A 235 10.55 -19.69 -17.20
C ASN A 235 10.88 -20.18 -18.61
N ASP A 236 10.30 -21.31 -19.04
CA ASP A 236 10.57 -21.93 -20.34
C ASP A 236 9.61 -21.48 -21.45
N LEU A 237 8.65 -20.60 -21.15
CA LEU A 237 7.68 -20.12 -22.11
C LEU A 237 8.23 -18.98 -22.97
N ASP A 238 7.91 -19.01 -24.26
CA ASP A 238 8.21 -17.91 -25.16
C ASP A 238 7.29 -16.70 -24.91
N THR A 239 7.62 -15.57 -25.55
CA THR A 239 6.90 -14.30 -25.37
C THR A 239 5.42 -14.40 -25.75
N LEU A 240 5.05 -15.22 -26.73
CA LEU A 240 3.68 -15.39 -27.19
C LEU A 240 2.85 -16.15 -26.13
N ASN A 241 3.40 -17.24 -25.60
CA ASN A 241 2.75 -18.03 -24.55
C ASN A 241 2.64 -17.23 -23.25
N LEU A 242 3.67 -16.45 -22.88
CA LEU A 242 3.61 -15.55 -21.72
C LEU A 242 2.56 -14.45 -21.89
N ALA A 243 2.44 -13.87 -23.09
CA ALA A 243 1.42 -12.86 -23.36
C ALA A 243 0.00 -13.44 -23.17
N LEU A 244 -0.25 -14.66 -23.65
CA LEU A 244 -1.52 -15.34 -23.44
C LEU A 244 -1.81 -15.56 -21.93
N ILE A 245 -0.82 -16.04 -21.18
CA ILE A 245 -0.98 -16.24 -19.73
C ILE A 245 -1.30 -14.92 -19.03
N ASN A 246 -0.58 -13.84 -19.34
CA ASN A 246 -0.80 -12.53 -18.73
C ASN A 246 -2.21 -12.01 -19.03
N GLN A 247 -2.67 -12.20 -20.27
CA GLN A 247 -3.99 -11.78 -20.71
C GLN A 247 -5.10 -12.57 -20.00
N VAL A 248 -4.96 -13.90 -19.89
CA VAL A 248 -5.96 -14.76 -19.25
C VAL A 248 -6.00 -14.55 -17.75
N LEU A 249 -4.85 -14.49 -17.09
CA LEU A 249 -4.80 -14.36 -15.63
C LEU A 249 -5.12 -12.94 -15.17
N GLY A 250 -4.80 -11.92 -15.96
CA GLY A 250 -5.02 -10.53 -15.58
C GLY A 250 -4.44 -10.19 -14.21
N GLU A 251 -5.05 -9.21 -13.53
CA GLU A 251 -4.63 -8.77 -12.20
C GLU A 251 -5.82 -8.67 -11.25
N GLY A 252 -5.71 -9.34 -10.11
CA GLY A 252 -6.65 -9.30 -9.01
C GLY A 252 -6.42 -8.13 -8.06
N GLU A 253 -7.09 -8.20 -6.91
CA GLU A 253 -7.14 -7.12 -5.93
C GLU A 253 -5.89 -7.06 -5.05
N VAL A 254 -5.30 -8.23 -4.76
CA VAL A 254 -4.18 -8.35 -3.83
C VAL A 254 -2.85 -8.39 -4.57
N ALA A 255 -1.89 -7.63 -4.04
CA ALA A 255 -0.53 -7.59 -4.53
C ALA A 255 0.43 -7.54 -3.34
N ALA A 256 1.61 -8.13 -3.48
CA ALA A 256 2.61 -8.09 -2.42
C ALA A 256 4.03 -7.95 -2.95
N THR A 257 4.89 -7.38 -2.12
CA THR A 257 6.32 -7.23 -2.41
C THR A 257 7.13 -7.66 -1.20
N VAL A 258 8.25 -8.31 -1.46
CA VAL A 258 9.33 -8.51 -0.50
C VAL A 258 10.46 -7.57 -0.86
N SER A 259 10.75 -6.63 0.03
CA SER A 259 11.85 -5.68 -0.14
C SER A 259 13.20 -6.39 -0.23
N ALA A 260 14.09 -5.85 -1.07
CA ALA A 260 15.45 -6.34 -1.20
C ALA A 260 16.16 -6.37 0.16
N SER A 261 17.00 -7.36 0.38
CA SER A 261 17.91 -7.46 1.52
C SER A 261 19.32 -7.76 1.02
N GLU A 262 20.32 -7.77 1.91
CA GLU A 262 21.69 -8.20 1.55
C GLU A 262 21.72 -9.56 0.84
N ASN A 263 20.71 -10.42 1.07
CA ASN A 263 20.62 -11.80 0.57
C ASN A 263 19.49 -12.04 -0.45
N THR A 264 18.69 -11.04 -0.83
CA THR A 264 17.55 -11.20 -1.77
C THR A 264 17.36 -9.94 -2.61
N ILE A 265 17.21 -10.06 -3.93
CA ILE A 265 17.05 -8.88 -4.81
C ILE A 265 15.61 -8.30 -4.71
N GLY A 266 14.65 -9.13 -4.32
CA GLY A 266 13.25 -8.75 -4.10
C GLY A 266 12.32 -9.81 -4.66
N VAL A 267 11.08 -9.85 -4.16
CA VAL A 267 10.04 -10.74 -4.68
C VAL A 267 8.82 -9.89 -4.99
N HIS A 268 8.23 -10.09 -6.16
CA HIS A 268 6.97 -9.45 -6.53
C HIS A 268 5.90 -10.52 -6.68
N VAL A 269 4.75 -10.24 -6.12
CA VAL A 269 3.61 -11.16 -6.08
C VAL A 269 2.38 -10.41 -6.54
N GLN A 270 1.65 -11.00 -7.48
CA GLN A 270 0.40 -10.46 -7.96
C GLN A 270 -0.66 -11.57 -7.97
N GLU A 271 -1.79 -11.34 -7.29
CA GLU A 271 -2.95 -12.20 -7.46
C GLU A 271 -3.54 -11.98 -8.85
N SER A 272 -4.05 -13.05 -9.47
CA SER A 272 -4.76 -12.98 -10.74
C SER A 272 -6.23 -12.59 -10.53
N VAL A 273 -7.01 -12.42 -11.61
CA VAL A 273 -8.48 -12.27 -11.51
C VAL A 273 -9.16 -13.52 -10.95
N PHE A 274 -8.46 -14.65 -10.94
CA PHE A 274 -8.81 -15.87 -10.22
C PHE A 274 -8.15 -15.82 -8.84
N THR A 275 -8.98 -15.63 -7.81
CA THR A 275 -8.57 -15.55 -6.42
C THR A 275 -7.85 -16.83 -5.98
N GLY A 276 -6.75 -16.66 -5.25
CA GLY A 276 -5.89 -17.79 -4.85
C GLY A 276 -4.94 -18.31 -5.95
N VAL A 277 -4.93 -17.72 -7.15
CA VAL A 277 -3.93 -17.96 -8.20
C VAL A 277 -2.98 -16.77 -8.26
N TRP A 278 -1.71 -17.01 -7.95
CA TRP A 278 -0.73 -15.96 -7.73
C TRP A 278 0.42 -16.07 -8.70
N ARG A 279 0.78 -14.99 -9.40
CA ARG A 279 2.06 -14.92 -10.10
C ARG A 279 3.14 -14.42 -9.16
N VAL A 280 4.26 -15.15 -9.09
CA VAL A 280 5.41 -14.85 -8.25
C VAL A 280 6.65 -14.68 -9.12
N LEU A 281 7.27 -13.52 -8.96
CA LEU A 281 8.52 -13.14 -9.59
C LEU A 281 9.60 -13.06 -8.52
N ASP A 282 10.39 -14.12 -8.40
CA ASP A 282 11.44 -14.24 -7.39
C ASP A 282 12.81 -14.03 -8.05
N TYR A 283 13.49 -12.94 -7.65
CA TYR A 283 14.82 -12.61 -8.15
C TYR A 283 15.89 -13.22 -7.24
N THR A 284 16.49 -14.31 -7.69
CA THR A 284 17.52 -15.02 -6.92
C THR A 284 18.80 -14.19 -6.82
N GLN A 285 19.69 -14.53 -5.88
CA GLN A 285 20.98 -13.85 -5.67
C GLN A 285 21.86 -13.78 -6.93
N GLU A 286 21.70 -14.74 -7.84
CA GLU A 286 22.46 -14.82 -9.10
C GLU A 286 21.89 -13.88 -10.19
N GLY A 287 20.82 -13.14 -9.89
CA GLY A 287 20.10 -12.29 -10.85
C GLY A 287 19.16 -13.07 -11.76
N THR A 288 18.97 -14.36 -11.52
CA THR A 288 18.06 -15.21 -12.30
C THR A 288 16.63 -14.99 -11.78
N LEU A 289 15.74 -14.55 -12.66
CA LEU A 289 14.32 -14.44 -12.36
C LEU A 289 13.68 -15.84 -12.39
N GLN A 290 13.05 -16.25 -11.31
CA GLN A 290 12.12 -17.38 -11.26
C GLN A 290 10.70 -16.83 -11.43
N ASP A 291 10.04 -17.17 -12.54
CA ASP A 291 8.68 -16.75 -12.85
C ASP A 291 7.78 -17.98 -12.77
N TYR A 292 6.87 -17.99 -11.81
CA TYR A 292 5.99 -19.12 -11.58
C TYR A 292 4.63 -18.68 -11.04
N ILE A 293 3.62 -19.53 -11.27
CA ILE A 293 2.30 -19.40 -10.67
C ILE A 293 2.24 -20.28 -9.44
N GLU A 294 1.81 -19.74 -8.31
CA GLU A 294 1.56 -20.47 -7.07
C GLU A 294 0.05 -20.46 -6.78
N ILE A 295 -0.49 -21.61 -6.40
CA ILE A 295 -1.90 -21.78 -6.08
C ILE A 295 -2.04 -21.98 -4.56
N GLY A 296 -2.93 -21.21 -3.93
CA GLY A 296 -3.25 -21.34 -2.51
C GLY A 296 -3.75 -20.03 -1.89
N PRO A 297 -4.02 -20.04 -0.57
CA PRO A 297 -4.59 -18.88 0.10
C PRO A 297 -3.69 -17.64 0.02
N ILE A 298 -2.36 -17.83 0.07
CA ILE A 298 -1.36 -16.78 -0.12
C ILE A 298 -0.02 -17.41 -0.56
N PRO A 299 0.89 -16.75 -1.29
CA PRO A 299 2.16 -17.39 -1.64
C PRO A 299 3.04 -17.68 -0.42
N ARG A 300 3.57 -18.90 -0.35
CA ARG A 300 4.34 -19.41 0.77
C ARG A 300 5.57 -18.55 1.09
N ILE A 301 6.18 -17.96 0.05
CA ILE A 301 7.36 -17.08 0.19
C ILE A 301 7.11 -15.90 1.12
N LEU A 302 5.90 -15.33 1.13
CA LEU A 302 5.55 -14.19 2.00
C LEU A 302 5.60 -14.59 3.47
N ARG A 303 5.07 -15.79 3.79
CA ARG A 303 5.12 -16.34 5.15
C ARG A 303 6.53 -16.71 5.57
N GLU A 304 7.31 -17.33 4.67
CA GLU A 304 8.69 -17.73 4.96
C GLU A 304 9.59 -16.52 5.24
N VAL A 305 9.46 -15.46 4.45
CA VAL A 305 10.19 -14.21 4.69
C VAL A 305 9.76 -13.57 6.01
N ALA A 306 8.47 -13.53 6.32
CA ALA A 306 7.99 -12.98 7.59
C ALA A 306 8.55 -13.74 8.81
N LEU A 307 8.64 -15.07 8.72
CA LEU A 307 9.28 -15.91 9.75
C LEU A 307 10.78 -15.62 9.88
N ILE A 308 11.49 -15.48 8.76
CA ILE A 308 12.93 -15.13 8.76
C ILE A 308 13.12 -13.75 9.41
N ASP A 309 12.33 -12.76 9.04
CA ASP A 309 12.40 -11.40 9.59
C ASP A 309 12.20 -11.40 11.10
N ALA A 310 11.21 -12.15 11.58
CA ALA A 310 10.97 -12.30 13.01
C ALA A 310 12.14 -12.95 13.78
N GLN A 311 12.91 -13.83 13.13
CA GLN A 311 14.09 -14.45 13.73
C GLN A 311 15.30 -13.51 13.78
N THR A 312 15.35 -12.47 12.93
CA THR A 312 16.47 -11.51 12.91
C THR A 312 16.55 -10.67 14.20
N LYS A 313 15.43 -10.47 14.92
CA LYS A 313 15.37 -9.68 16.16
C LYS A 313 15.67 -10.46 17.45
N ASN A 314 16.25 -11.65 17.36
CA ASN A 314 16.61 -12.47 18.53
C ASN A 314 17.70 -11.89 19.46
N HIS A 315 18.19 -10.65 19.24
CA HIS A 315 19.26 -10.06 20.06
C HIS A 315 18.88 -8.83 20.90
N SER A 316 17.66 -8.31 20.82
CA SER A 316 17.23 -7.23 21.72
C SER A 316 15.71 -7.27 21.94
N ARG A 317 15.29 -8.19 22.82
CA ARG A 317 14.00 -8.08 23.48
C ARG A 317 14.15 -6.91 24.46
N ALA A 318 13.76 -5.70 24.04
CA ALA A 318 13.79 -4.54 24.92
C ALA A 318 13.07 -4.93 26.21
N SER A 319 13.81 -4.97 27.31
CA SER A 319 13.24 -5.29 28.61
C SER A 319 12.20 -4.22 28.92
N ALA A 320 11.09 -4.56 29.58
CA ALA A 320 10.16 -3.56 30.09
C ALA A 320 10.86 -2.47 30.95
N ALA A 321 12.07 -2.77 31.46
CA ALA A 321 12.94 -1.84 32.18
C ALA A 321 13.63 -0.75 31.31
N GLU A 322 13.58 -0.84 29.98
CA GLU A 322 14.23 0.10 29.04
C GLU A 322 13.26 1.09 28.39
N LEU A 323 11.95 0.97 28.67
CA LEU A 323 10.92 1.85 28.15
C LEU A 323 11.01 3.25 28.78
N PRO A 324 11.10 4.33 27.99
CA PRO A 324 11.00 5.69 28.51
C PRO A 324 9.70 5.90 29.29
N GLN A 325 9.76 6.66 30.40
CA GLN A 325 8.61 6.85 31.31
C GLN A 325 7.31 7.27 30.62
N ARG A 326 7.40 8.09 29.58
CA ARG A 326 6.25 8.56 28.79
C ARG A 326 5.46 7.43 28.11
N PHE A 327 6.09 6.30 27.79
CA PHE A 327 5.49 5.18 27.07
C PHE A 327 5.07 4.03 27.99
N LEU A 328 5.43 4.08 29.27
CA LEU A 328 5.12 3.01 30.23
C LEU A 328 3.61 2.78 30.42
N GLY A 329 2.81 3.86 30.35
CA GLY A 329 1.36 3.80 30.55
C GLY A 329 0.54 3.47 29.29
N SER A 330 1.03 3.86 28.11
CA SER A 330 0.33 3.70 26.83
C SER A 330 0.85 2.48 26.05
N VAL A 331 2.13 2.48 25.68
CA VAL A 331 2.73 1.47 24.79
C VAL A 331 3.20 0.22 25.55
N GLY A 332 3.64 0.36 26.79
CA GLY A 332 4.14 -0.75 27.61
C GLY A 332 3.16 -1.93 27.73
N PRO A 333 1.88 -1.71 28.08
CA PRO A 333 0.87 -2.76 28.13
C PRO A 333 0.66 -3.44 26.77
N LEU A 334 0.66 -2.66 25.67
CA LEU A 334 0.49 -3.19 24.31
C LEU A 334 1.65 -4.09 23.90
N LEU A 335 2.89 -3.66 24.16
CA LEU A 335 4.06 -4.51 23.89
C LEU A 335 4.02 -5.79 24.73
N THR A 336 3.57 -5.72 25.98
CA THR A 336 3.43 -6.91 26.83
C THR A 336 2.40 -7.87 26.25
N GLU A 337 1.21 -7.37 25.91
CA GLU A 337 0.14 -8.15 25.29
C GLU A 337 0.58 -8.77 23.95
N ILE A 338 1.17 -7.98 23.05
CA ILE A 338 1.66 -8.47 21.74
C ILE A 338 2.68 -9.59 21.93
N HIS A 339 3.67 -9.41 22.82
CA HIS A 339 4.67 -10.45 23.06
C HIS A 339 4.07 -11.73 23.66
N GLU A 340 3.15 -11.60 24.62
CA GLU A 340 2.47 -12.76 25.22
C GLU A 340 1.65 -13.54 24.18
N LYS A 341 0.85 -12.84 23.37
CA LYS A 341 0.04 -13.46 22.31
C LYS A 341 0.90 -14.04 21.20
N SER A 342 1.98 -13.37 20.82
CA SER A 342 2.96 -13.86 19.84
C SER A 342 3.64 -15.14 20.32
N SER A 343 4.08 -15.20 21.59
CA SER A 343 4.63 -16.44 22.17
C SER A 343 3.60 -17.57 22.22
N TYR A 344 2.34 -17.27 22.55
CA TYR A 344 1.27 -18.27 22.56
C TYR A 344 0.95 -18.81 21.15
N ALA A 345 0.92 -17.93 20.14
CA ALA A 345 0.72 -18.32 18.75
C ALA A 345 1.83 -19.27 18.26
N GLN A 346 3.08 -19.00 18.62
CA GLN A 346 4.23 -19.85 18.31
C GLN A 346 4.11 -21.23 18.95
N SER A 347 3.74 -21.32 20.24
CA SER A 347 3.59 -22.63 20.91
C SER A 347 2.48 -23.48 20.28
N LEU A 348 1.39 -22.86 19.84
CA LEU A 348 0.32 -23.56 19.12
C LEU A 348 0.79 -24.08 17.75
N ALA A 349 1.68 -23.35 17.06
CA ALA A 349 2.22 -23.80 15.78
C ALA A 349 3.10 -25.04 15.91
N GLU A 350 3.81 -25.19 17.03
CA GLU A 350 4.62 -26.37 17.36
C GLU A 350 3.76 -27.59 17.73
N GLU A 351 2.63 -27.37 18.43
CA GLU A 351 1.70 -28.43 18.85
C GLU A 351 0.73 -28.89 17.73
N ALA A 352 0.40 -28.02 16.78
CA ALA A 352 -0.61 -28.27 15.73
C ALA A 352 -0.23 -29.30 14.65
N ILE A 353 0.86 -30.04 14.80
CA ILE A 353 1.23 -31.16 13.89
C ILE A 353 0.23 -32.33 14.01
N THR A 354 -0.63 -32.36 15.04
CA THR A 354 -1.48 -33.52 15.37
C THR A 354 -3.00 -33.26 15.46
N THR A 355 -3.50 -32.02 15.43
CA THR A 355 -4.95 -31.73 15.57
C THR A 355 -5.46 -30.62 14.66
N THR A 356 -6.61 -30.87 14.02
CA THR A 356 -7.40 -29.90 13.23
C THR A 356 -7.99 -28.83 14.15
N THR A 357 -7.20 -27.80 14.45
CA THR A 357 -7.59 -26.71 15.35
C THR A 357 -7.70 -25.42 14.54
N THR A 358 -8.71 -24.59 14.82
CA THR A 358 -8.86 -23.27 14.20
C THR A 358 -7.59 -22.43 14.39
N PRO A 359 -7.12 -21.71 13.36
CA PRO A 359 -5.92 -20.90 13.46
C PRO A 359 -6.09 -19.81 14.52
N PHE A 360 -5.06 -19.59 15.33
CA PHE A 360 -5.04 -18.50 16.30
C PHE A 360 -4.94 -17.14 15.57
N SER A 361 -5.83 -16.22 15.91
CA SER A 361 -5.73 -14.81 15.55
C SER A 361 -6.13 -13.95 16.75
N HIS A 362 -5.35 -12.90 17.01
CA HIS A 362 -5.64 -11.89 18.02
C HIS A 362 -5.42 -10.50 17.42
N THR A 363 -6.43 -9.64 17.45
CA THR A 363 -6.34 -8.29 16.89
C THR A 363 -6.40 -7.24 17.99
N ILE A 364 -5.44 -6.31 17.96
CA ILE A 364 -5.42 -5.12 18.81
C ILE A 364 -5.75 -3.92 17.94
N ASN A 365 -6.92 -3.32 18.17
CA ASN A 365 -7.36 -2.12 17.47
C ASN A 365 -6.74 -0.87 18.12
N LEU A 366 -5.71 -0.32 17.50
CA LEU A 366 -4.98 0.85 18.01
C LEU A 366 -5.80 2.13 17.88
N SER A 367 -6.69 2.22 16.90
CA SER A 367 -7.56 3.39 16.70
C SER A 367 -8.59 3.59 17.81
N LEU A 368 -8.93 2.54 18.56
CA LEU A 368 -9.83 2.62 19.72
C LEU A 368 -9.11 3.01 21.02
N LEU A 369 -7.79 3.10 21.00
CA LEU A 369 -6.98 3.43 22.17
C LEU A 369 -6.57 4.91 22.14
N PRO A 370 -6.42 5.55 23.31
CA PRO A 370 -5.99 6.95 23.39
C PRO A 370 -4.47 7.07 23.15
N LEU A 371 -4.03 6.75 21.93
CA LEU A 371 -2.63 6.75 21.52
C LEU A 371 -2.35 7.98 20.66
N GLY A 372 -1.27 8.71 20.99
CA GLY A 372 -0.76 9.78 20.15
C GLY A 372 0.10 9.25 19.00
N ILE A 373 0.42 10.11 18.03
CA ILE A 373 1.29 9.78 16.89
C ILE A 373 2.66 9.25 17.38
N GLU A 374 3.19 9.84 18.45
CA GLU A 374 4.46 9.41 19.02
C GLU A 374 4.39 8.04 19.70
N ASP A 375 3.24 7.66 20.28
CA ASP A 375 3.03 6.31 20.85
C ASP A 375 3.02 5.26 19.74
N ILE A 376 2.30 5.54 18.66
CA ILE A 376 2.24 4.68 17.47
C ILE A 376 3.62 4.53 16.84
N SER A 377 4.34 5.64 16.68
CA SER A 377 5.69 5.64 16.12
C SER A 377 6.66 4.83 16.98
N TYR A 378 6.55 4.93 18.30
CA TYR A 378 7.38 4.17 19.22
C TYR A 378 7.01 2.68 19.24
N LEU A 379 5.72 2.35 19.14
CA LEU A 379 5.25 0.97 18.97
C LEU A 379 5.81 0.37 17.67
N ASP A 380 5.72 1.10 16.55
CA ASP A 380 6.24 0.66 15.24
C ASP A 380 7.76 0.45 15.27
N HIS A 381 8.49 1.37 15.89
CA HIS A 381 9.92 1.19 16.12
C HIS A 381 10.23 -0.04 16.98
N SER A 382 9.44 -0.25 18.04
CA SER A 382 9.60 -1.36 19.00
C SER A 382 9.25 -2.71 18.42
N LEU A 383 8.27 -2.81 17.52
CA LEU A 383 7.95 -4.04 16.79
C LEU A 383 8.92 -4.25 15.61
N GLY A 384 9.40 -3.16 15.01
CA GLY A 384 10.21 -3.17 13.80
C GLY A 384 9.38 -3.50 12.56
N THR A 385 9.87 -3.07 11.40
CA THR A 385 9.22 -3.30 10.10
C THR A 385 9.98 -4.36 9.33
N GLY A 386 9.28 -5.42 8.94
CA GLY A 386 9.82 -6.47 8.08
C GLY A 386 9.78 -6.11 6.60
N ARG A 387 10.19 -7.05 5.76
CA ARG A 387 10.36 -6.86 4.32
C ARG A 387 9.09 -7.08 3.51
N VAL A 388 8.10 -7.77 4.05
CA VAL A 388 6.85 -8.13 3.38
C VAL A 388 5.86 -6.97 3.48
N THR A 389 5.39 -6.48 2.34
CA THR A 389 4.26 -5.57 2.25
C THR A 389 3.21 -6.16 1.33
N ILE A 390 1.96 -6.20 1.79
CA ILE A 390 0.79 -6.66 1.02
C ILE A 390 -0.18 -5.48 0.93
N LEU A 391 -0.69 -5.21 -0.26
CA LEU A 391 -1.77 -4.28 -0.52
C LEU A 391 -2.99 -5.07 -0.99
N SER A 392 -4.10 -4.91 -0.28
CA SER A 392 -5.40 -5.42 -0.68
C SER A 392 -6.29 -4.25 -1.08
N ARG A 393 -6.82 -4.28 -2.31
CA ARG A 393 -7.66 -3.23 -2.90
C ARG A 393 -9.16 -3.54 -2.86
N GLY A 394 -9.56 -4.56 -2.10
CA GLY A 394 -10.95 -4.97 -1.93
C GLY A 394 -11.75 -4.03 -1.04
N TYR A 395 -12.60 -4.57 -0.14
CA TYR A 395 -13.41 -3.75 0.77
C TYR A 395 -12.53 -2.97 1.77
N GLY A 396 -12.21 -1.72 1.39
CA GLY A 396 -11.28 -0.86 2.12
C GLY A 396 -9.83 -1.18 1.75
N ASN A 397 -9.12 -0.18 1.21
CA ASN A 397 -7.71 -0.33 0.89
C ASN A 397 -6.95 -0.70 2.16
N CYS A 398 -6.29 -1.85 2.19
CA CYS A 398 -5.57 -2.33 3.35
C CYS A 398 -4.09 -2.49 3.01
N ARG A 399 -3.23 -1.84 3.81
CA ARG A 399 -1.78 -2.07 3.81
C ARG A 399 -1.43 -2.96 4.98
N ILE A 400 -0.78 -4.07 4.66
CA ILE A 400 -0.39 -5.09 5.62
C ILE A 400 1.12 -5.25 5.54
N THR A 401 1.80 -5.18 6.68
CA THR A 401 3.25 -5.28 6.74
C THR A 401 3.64 -6.22 7.86
N ASN A 402 4.55 -7.17 7.63
CA ASN A 402 5.04 -8.01 8.72
C ASN A 402 5.93 -7.17 9.65
N THR A 403 5.93 -7.50 10.93
CA THR A 403 6.87 -6.90 11.89
C THR A 403 8.08 -7.80 12.10
N LEU A 404 9.05 -7.32 12.87
CA LEU A 404 10.17 -8.16 13.33
C LEU A 404 9.81 -8.94 14.63
N THR A 405 8.57 -8.85 15.09
CA THR A 405 8.02 -9.71 16.15
C THR A 405 7.34 -10.91 15.49
N PRO A 406 7.59 -12.16 15.94
CA PRO A 406 7.02 -13.32 15.28
C PRO A 406 5.50 -13.31 15.28
N GLU A 407 4.90 -13.87 14.22
CA GLU A 407 3.45 -13.98 14.06
C GLU A 407 2.72 -12.63 14.21
N THR A 408 3.38 -11.50 13.97
CA THR A 408 2.82 -10.16 14.25
C THR A 408 2.87 -9.29 13.01
N TRP A 409 1.70 -8.75 12.65
CA TRP A 409 1.46 -7.97 11.45
C TRP A 409 0.87 -6.61 11.79
N ARG A 410 1.27 -5.60 11.02
CA ARG A 410 0.69 -4.26 11.09
C ARG A 410 -0.32 -4.10 9.96
N LEU A 411 -1.56 -3.74 10.31
CA LEU A 411 -2.66 -3.52 9.37
C LEU A 411 -3.10 -2.06 9.45
N VAL A 412 -3.15 -1.40 8.29
CA VAL A 412 -3.66 -0.04 8.17
C VAL A 412 -4.69 0.00 7.04
N TYR A 413 -5.93 0.29 7.40
CA TYR A 413 -7.02 0.46 6.45
C TYR A 413 -7.19 1.93 6.12
N TYR A 414 -7.47 2.18 4.84
CA TYR A 414 -7.72 3.49 4.28
C TYR A 414 -9.11 3.53 3.65
N ASN A 415 -9.76 4.68 3.71
CA ASN A 415 -10.95 4.93 2.90
C ASN A 415 -10.58 5.26 1.45
N SER A 416 -11.58 5.58 0.63
CA SER A 416 -11.39 5.96 -0.78
C SER A 416 -10.69 7.32 -0.99
N GLN A 417 -10.38 8.05 0.08
CA GLN A 417 -9.66 9.32 0.08
C GLN A 417 -8.27 9.18 0.72
N ASP A 418 -7.77 7.95 0.89
CA ASP A 418 -6.48 7.62 1.52
C ASP A 418 -6.35 8.08 2.98
N ILE A 419 -7.47 8.31 3.66
CA ILE A 419 -7.49 8.61 5.10
C ILE A 419 -7.51 7.31 5.88
N VAL A 420 -6.63 7.19 6.87
CA VAL A 420 -6.59 6.03 7.78
C VAL A 420 -7.91 5.94 8.56
N ILE A 421 -8.60 4.81 8.41
CA ILE A 421 -9.85 4.52 9.12
C ILE A 421 -9.69 3.49 10.24
N LEU A 422 -8.67 2.64 10.13
CA LEU A 422 -8.34 1.66 11.16
C LEU A 422 -6.85 1.38 11.15
N ASN A 423 -6.25 1.45 12.33
CA ASN A 423 -4.88 1.06 12.59
C ASN A 423 -4.89 -0.09 13.61
N ALA A 424 -4.30 -1.22 13.26
CA ALA A 424 -4.39 -2.43 14.07
C ALA A 424 -3.09 -3.25 14.02
N VAL A 425 -2.83 -3.98 15.09
CA VAL A 425 -1.81 -5.04 15.13
C VAL A 425 -2.55 -6.37 15.21
N GLU A 426 -2.25 -7.27 14.28
CA GLU A 426 -2.82 -8.61 14.26
C GLU A 426 -1.73 -9.64 14.53
N ILE A 427 -1.98 -10.53 15.50
CA ILE A 427 -1.09 -11.62 15.87
C ILE A 427 -1.66 -12.92 15.29
N THR A 428 -1.07 -13.35 14.17
CA THR A 428 -1.44 -14.56 13.43
C THR A 428 -0.35 -14.97 12.44
N LYS A 429 -0.49 -16.14 11.81
CA LYS A 429 0.43 -16.66 10.78
C LYS A 429 0.46 -15.77 9.55
N VAL A 430 -0.71 -15.45 9.03
CA VAL A 430 -0.95 -14.50 7.95
C VAL A 430 -2.33 -13.91 8.19
N PRO A 431 -2.52 -12.58 8.09
CA PRO A 431 -3.84 -11.96 8.21
C PRO A 431 -4.84 -12.54 7.20
N GLU A 432 -6.03 -12.89 7.69
CA GLU A 432 -7.08 -13.52 6.87
C GLU A 432 -7.51 -12.64 5.69
N VAL A 433 -7.49 -11.31 5.88
CA VAL A 433 -7.81 -10.31 4.84
C VAL A 433 -6.87 -10.35 3.62
N ALA A 434 -5.69 -10.97 3.75
CA ALA A 434 -4.75 -11.16 2.64
C ALA A 434 -4.88 -12.53 1.97
N CYS A 435 -5.70 -13.43 2.53
CA CYS A 435 -5.79 -14.81 2.10
C CYS A 435 -7.06 -15.04 1.27
N ALA A 436 -6.94 -15.78 0.17
CA ALA A 436 -8.11 -16.29 -0.54
C ALA A 436 -8.79 -17.39 0.30
N ALA A 437 -10.12 -17.31 0.44
CA ALA A 437 -10.90 -18.32 1.14
C ALA A 437 -11.05 -19.60 0.29
N ILE A 438 -11.44 -20.72 0.91
CA ILE A 438 -11.63 -21.98 0.18
C ILE A 438 -12.72 -21.83 -0.90
N GLN A 439 -13.79 -21.07 -0.60
CA GLN A 439 -14.86 -20.78 -1.54
C GLN A 439 -14.35 -19.97 -2.75
N ASP A 440 -13.38 -19.08 -2.53
CA ASP A 440 -12.77 -18.29 -3.60
C ASP A 440 -11.96 -19.18 -4.55
N LEU A 441 -11.30 -20.22 -4.03
CA LEU A 441 -10.57 -21.22 -4.82
C LEU A 441 -11.54 -22.10 -5.63
N GLU A 442 -12.67 -22.49 -5.04
CA GLU A 442 -13.75 -23.22 -5.72
C GLU A 442 -14.31 -22.43 -6.90
N ASP A 443 -14.73 -21.18 -6.66
CA ASP A 443 -15.24 -20.26 -7.68
C ASP A 443 -14.21 -20.02 -8.80
N SER A 444 -12.94 -19.84 -8.43
CA SER A 444 -11.86 -19.65 -9.38
C SER A 444 -11.60 -20.88 -10.24
N ALA A 445 -11.77 -22.09 -9.71
CA ALA A 445 -11.66 -23.33 -10.47
C ALA A 445 -12.76 -23.45 -11.52
N GLU A 446 -13.99 -23.11 -11.17
CA GLU A 446 -15.12 -23.11 -12.11
C GLU A 446 -14.89 -22.11 -13.24
N ARG A 447 -14.54 -20.87 -12.90
CA ARG A 447 -14.31 -19.79 -13.89
C ARG A 447 -13.12 -20.11 -14.81
N LEU A 448 -12.02 -20.62 -14.28
CA LEU A 448 -10.86 -20.98 -15.10
C LEU A 448 -11.17 -22.18 -16.03
N ALA A 449 -12.00 -23.12 -15.59
CA ALA A 449 -12.46 -24.23 -16.43
C ALA A 449 -13.30 -23.73 -17.62
N GLU A 450 -14.19 -22.76 -17.40
CA GLU A 450 -14.96 -22.13 -18.48
C GLU A 450 -14.05 -21.42 -19.50
N VAL A 451 -13.06 -20.68 -19.02
CA VAL A 451 -12.08 -19.99 -19.88
C VAL A 451 -11.25 -20.99 -20.70
N LEU A 452 -10.80 -22.08 -20.08
CA LEU A 452 -10.05 -23.14 -20.78
C LEU A 452 -10.93 -23.87 -21.80
N ALA A 453 -12.19 -24.14 -21.47
CA ALA A 453 -13.14 -24.73 -22.41
C ALA A 453 -13.35 -23.83 -23.63
N TRP A 454 -13.41 -22.52 -23.43
CA TRP A 454 -13.48 -21.53 -24.52
C TRP A 454 -12.22 -21.55 -25.40
N LEU A 455 -11.04 -21.57 -24.79
CA LEU A 455 -9.74 -21.63 -25.50
C LEU A 455 -9.54 -22.95 -26.28
N GLY A 456 -10.33 -23.99 -25.99
CA GLY A 456 -10.27 -25.31 -26.62
C GLY A 456 -11.29 -25.56 -27.74
N GLN A 457 -12.15 -24.59 -28.11
CA GLN A 457 -13.26 -24.84 -29.05
C GLN A 457 -12.86 -25.05 -30.53
N ASP A 458 -11.57 -24.94 -30.88
CA ASP A 458 -11.05 -25.06 -32.26
C ASP A 458 -10.09 -26.26 -32.47
N GLU A 459 -10.11 -27.29 -31.62
CA GLU A 459 -9.48 -28.59 -31.92
C GLU A 459 -10.38 -29.55 -32.72
#